data_AF-A0AAN7ZSU8-F1
#
_entry.id   AF-A0AAN7ZSU8-F1
#
_cell.length_a   1.000
_cell.length_b   1.000
_cell.length_c   1.000
_cell.angle_alpha   90.00
_cell.angle_beta   90.00
_cell.angle_gamma   90.00
#
_symmetry.space_group_name_H-M   'P 1'
#
loop_
_entity.id
_entity.type
_entity.pdbx_description
1 polymer ?
#
loop_
_entity_poly.entity_id
_entity_poly.type
_entity_poly.pdbx_seq_one_letter_code
_entity_poly.pdbx_strand_id
1 'polypeptide(L)'
;MDTLFNSTKTNPRGIPEAPFVEDISVLFKGTGKNDNDFQLIFNRFQERLQKYKFMQESKQVTLKQLNTRIPEISQSLKICQLIKQQQQGDKEKEEEDDKMLFNYSLNDTLYTKATVKPSEVKNVGLWLGADIMLEYPLNEAIELLENKLNDSNVSLKECKEDLEFLRENITTMEVMCARLYNWDVEQRRNNK
;
A
#
# COMPACT_ATOMS: atom_id res chain seq x y z
N MET A 1 -3.30 -22.71 24.50
CA MET A 1 -2.09 -22.08 23.93
C MET A 1 -2.29 -21.67 22.48
N ASP A 2 -2.72 -22.57 21.59
CA ASP A 2 -2.93 -22.19 20.17
C ASP A 2 -4.15 -21.27 19.94
N THR A 3 -5.12 -21.32 20.86
CA THR A 3 -6.28 -20.40 20.90
C THR A 3 -5.93 -18.96 21.25
N LEU A 4 -4.74 -18.70 21.82
CA LEU A 4 -4.31 -17.37 22.24
C LEU A 4 -3.69 -16.58 21.07
N PHE A 5 -3.03 -17.28 20.14
CA PHE A 5 -2.38 -16.65 18.97
C PHE A 5 -3.23 -16.71 17.70
N ASN A 6 -4.27 -17.55 17.69
CA ASN A 6 -5.30 -17.57 16.65
C ASN A 6 -6.55 -16.83 17.14
N SER A 7 -6.49 -15.49 17.15
CA SER A 7 -7.66 -14.65 17.41
C SER A 7 -8.73 -14.88 16.34
N THR A 8 -10.00 -14.98 16.75
CA THR A 8 -11.17 -15.03 15.86
C THR A 8 -11.42 -13.70 15.13
N LYS A 9 -10.81 -12.61 15.60
CA LYS A 9 -10.91 -11.28 15.00
C LYS A 9 -9.74 -11.09 14.03
N THR A 10 -10.09 -10.91 12.76
CA THR A 10 -9.16 -10.65 11.67
C THR A 10 -9.60 -9.37 10.97
N ASN A 11 -8.65 -8.66 10.35
CA ASN A 11 -9.02 -7.59 9.45
C ASN A 11 -9.69 -8.16 8.17
N PRO A 12 -10.33 -7.32 7.32
CA PRO A 12 -10.97 -7.78 6.08
C PRO A 12 -10.04 -8.55 5.11
N ARG A 13 -8.72 -8.53 5.34
CA ARG A 13 -7.68 -9.18 4.54
C ARG A 13 -7.03 -10.38 5.25
N GLY A 14 -7.60 -10.82 6.38
CA GLY A 14 -7.19 -12.02 7.11
C GLY A 14 -5.99 -11.83 8.04
N ILE A 15 -5.54 -10.59 8.29
CA ILE A 15 -4.49 -10.33 9.27
C ILE A 15 -5.09 -10.55 10.67
N PRO A 16 -4.54 -11.47 11.50
CA PRO A 16 -5.15 -11.74 12.80
C PRO A 16 -4.75 -10.69 13.82
N GLU A 17 -5.70 -10.31 14.68
CA GLU A 17 -5.48 -9.35 15.77
C GLU A 17 -4.47 -9.91 16.79
N ALA A 18 -3.65 -9.01 17.36
CA ALA A 18 -2.70 -9.33 18.40
C ALA A 18 -3.43 -9.61 19.72
N PRO A 19 -3.13 -10.71 20.41
CA PRO A 19 -3.75 -10.99 21.69
C PRO A 19 -3.25 -10.04 22.76
N PHE A 20 -4.17 -9.41 23.47
CA PHE A 20 -3.88 -8.66 24.69
C PHE A 20 -4.31 -9.48 25.91
N VAL A 21 -3.40 -9.65 26.87
CA VAL A 21 -3.66 -10.42 28.08
C VAL A 21 -3.47 -9.52 29.30
N GLU A 22 -4.53 -9.30 30.06
CA GLU A 22 -4.51 -8.43 31.24
C GLU A 22 -3.69 -9.03 32.39
N ASP A 23 -3.93 -10.30 32.75
CA ASP A 23 -3.14 -11.00 33.76
C ASP A 23 -2.19 -12.01 33.11
N ILE A 24 -0.90 -11.65 33.09
CA ILE A 24 0.19 -12.46 32.53
C ILE A 24 0.29 -13.80 33.26
N SER A 25 -0.07 -13.85 34.55
CA SER A 25 -0.01 -15.06 35.35
C SER A 25 -0.91 -16.16 34.78
N VAL A 26 -1.99 -15.80 34.08
CA VAL A 26 -2.90 -16.75 33.44
C VAL A 26 -2.24 -17.51 32.30
N LEU A 27 -1.24 -16.91 31.61
CA LEU A 27 -0.47 -17.59 30.56
C LEU A 27 0.36 -18.76 31.09
N PHE A 28 0.64 -18.75 32.39
CA PHE A 28 1.44 -19.75 33.09
C PHE A 28 0.60 -20.63 34.03
N LYS A 29 -0.72 -20.41 34.14
CA LYS A 29 -1.63 -21.27 34.92
C LYS A 29 -1.93 -22.55 34.12
N GLY A 30 -1.12 -23.59 34.33
CA GLY A 30 -1.32 -24.92 33.74
C GLY A 30 -0.04 -25.55 33.16
N THR A 31 0.98 -24.73 32.90
CA THR A 31 2.36 -25.16 32.65
C THR A 31 3.09 -25.13 33.99
N GLY A 32 3.68 -26.25 34.42
CA GLY A 32 4.43 -26.29 35.68
C GLY A 32 5.51 -25.22 35.63
N LYS A 33 5.63 -24.37 36.66
CA LYS A 33 6.55 -23.23 36.76
C LYS A 33 8.01 -23.60 36.48
N ASN A 34 8.36 -23.80 35.22
CA ASN A 34 9.69 -24.17 34.74
C ASN A 34 10.16 -23.08 33.79
N ASP A 35 11.44 -22.68 33.90
CA ASP A 35 12.04 -21.63 33.07
C ASP A 35 11.91 -21.90 31.55
N ASN A 36 11.79 -23.17 31.15
CA ASN A 36 11.60 -23.59 29.76
C ASN A 36 10.24 -23.12 29.18
N ASP A 37 9.19 -23.05 29.99
CA ASP A 37 7.85 -22.67 29.51
C ASP A 37 7.77 -21.15 29.25
N PHE A 38 8.50 -20.34 30.03
CA PHE A 38 8.66 -18.91 29.77
C PHE A 38 9.36 -18.65 28.44
N GLN A 39 10.52 -19.27 28.21
CA GLN A 39 11.25 -19.08 26.97
C GLN A 39 10.41 -19.45 25.75
N LEU A 40 9.64 -20.54 25.83
CA LEU A 40 8.77 -20.98 24.74
C LEU A 40 7.67 -19.96 24.44
N ILE A 41 6.99 -19.43 25.46
CA ILE A 41 5.94 -18.42 25.28
C ILE A 41 6.54 -17.11 24.75
N PHE A 42 7.64 -16.65 25.35
CA PHE A 42 8.32 -15.43 24.93
C PHE A 42 8.77 -15.49 23.47
N ASN A 43 9.38 -16.61 23.05
CA ASN A 43 9.78 -16.83 21.67
C ASN A 43 8.58 -16.79 20.70
N ARG A 44 7.41 -17.33 21.09
CA ARG A 44 6.18 -17.23 20.27
C ARG A 44 5.71 -15.78 20.12
N PHE A 45 5.73 -14.99 21.18
CA PHE A 45 5.38 -13.56 21.11
C PHE A 45 6.38 -12.79 20.22
N GLN A 46 7.68 -13.08 20.35
CA GLN A 46 8.71 -12.47 19.49
C GLN A 46 8.57 -12.86 18.01
N GLU A 47 8.33 -14.15 17.72
CA GLU A 47 8.10 -14.62 16.36
C GLU A 47 6.89 -13.92 15.72
N ARG A 48 5.80 -13.78 16.49
CA ARG A 48 4.59 -13.09 16.05
C ARG A 48 4.85 -11.60 15.79
N LEU A 49 5.61 -10.94 16.67
CA LEU A 49 6.02 -9.55 16.48
C LEU A 49 6.84 -9.37 15.19
N GLN A 50 7.79 -10.28 14.93
CA GLN A 50 8.59 -10.25 13.69
C GLN A 50 7.71 -10.41 12.44
N LYS A 51 6.70 -11.31 12.47
CA LYS A 51 5.74 -11.47 11.37
C LYS A 51 4.97 -10.18 11.08
N TYR A 52 4.50 -9.48 12.12
CA TYR A 52 3.83 -8.19 11.92
C TYR A 52 4.76 -7.13 11.35
N LYS A 53 6.00 -7.01 11.85
CA LYS A 53 7.00 -6.06 11.33
C LYS A 53 7.33 -6.32 9.86
N PHE A 54 7.57 -7.58 9.50
CA PHE A 54 7.82 -7.95 8.11
C PHE A 54 6.65 -7.57 7.18
N MET A 55 5.42 -7.83 7.62
CA MET A 55 4.24 -7.48 6.83
C MET A 55 4.03 -5.96 6.74
N GLN A 56 4.35 -5.21 7.81
CA GLN A 56 4.33 -3.75 7.81
C GLN A 56 5.33 -3.19 6.78
N GLU A 57 6.57 -3.68 6.78
CA GLU A 57 7.59 -3.26 5.81
C GLU A 57 7.15 -3.53 4.37
N SER A 58 6.61 -4.72 4.10
CA SER A 58 6.06 -5.07 2.78
C SER A 58 4.96 -4.10 2.34
N LYS A 59 3.99 -3.80 3.22
CA LYS A 59 2.90 -2.86 2.94
C LYS A 59 3.40 -1.42 2.78
N GLN A 60 4.45 -1.01 3.51
CA GLN A 60 5.07 0.31 3.34
C GLN A 60 5.74 0.47 1.97
N VAL A 61 6.37 -0.58 1.44
CA VAL A 61 6.93 -0.57 0.08
C VAL A 61 5.81 -0.39 -0.95
N THR A 62 4.72 -1.16 -0.83
CA THR A 62 3.55 -1.02 -1.71
C THR A 62 2.93 0.38 -1.63
N LEU A 63 2.80 0.94 -0.42
CA LEU A 63 2.30 2.30 -0.23
C LEU A 63 3.16 3.34 -0.97
N LYS A 64 4.49 3.23 -0.88
CA LYS A 64 5.41 4.12 -1.60
C LYS A 64 5.22 4.02 -3.12
N GLN A 65 5.13 2.80 -3.65
CA GLN A 65 4.89 2.59 -5.08
C GLN A 65 3.56 3.18 -5.55
N LEU A 66 2.48 2.99 -4.76
CA LEU A 66 1.17 3.57 -5.07
C LEU A 66 1.19 5.10 -5.04
N ASN A 67 1.90 5.70 -4.08
CA ASN A 67 2.04 7.17 -3.99
C ASN A 67 2.82 7.77 -5.16
N THR A 68 3.73 7.02 -5.80
CA THR A 68 4.41 7.46 -7.02
C THR A 68 3.53 7.25 -8.26
N ARG A 69 2.89 6.09 -8.37
CA ARG A 69 2.10 5.69 -9.55
C ARG A 69 0.81 6.49 -9.72
N ILE A 70 0.11 6.82 -8.63
CA ILE A 70 -1.18 7.54 -8.71
C ILE A 70 -1.04 8.92 -9.38
N PRO A 71 -0.06 9.78 -8.98
CA PRO A 71 0.22 11.02 -9.69
C PRO A 71 0.54 10.83 -11.17
N GLU A 72 1.33 9.83 -11.54
CA GLU A 72 1.70 9.53 -12.93
C GLU A 72 0.48 9.18 -13.78
N ILE A 73 -0.40 8.30 -13.27
CA ILE A 73 -1.67 7.95 -13.93
C ILE A 73 -2.56 9.19 -14.04
N SER A 74 -2.66 10.00 -12.98
CA SER A 74 -3.47 11.22 -12.97
C SER A 74 -2.97 12.25 -13.98
N GLN A 75 -1.66 12.45 -14.10
CA GLN A 75 -1.07 13.34 -15.11
C GLN A 75 -1.34 12.83 -16.52
N SER A 76 -1.16 11.52 -16.76
CA SER A 76 -1.44 10.90 -18.08
C SER A 76 -2.90 11.10 -18.48
N LEU A 77 -3.82 10.87 -17.53
CA LEU A 77 -5.26 11.05 -17.73
C LEU A 77 -5.62 12.52 -18.02
N LYS A 78 -5.02 13.48 -17.31
CA LYS A 78 -5.21 14.91 -17.57
C LYS A 78 -4.80 15.30 -18.99
N ILE A 79 -3.69 14.76 -19.49
CA ILE A 79 -3.23 15.01 -20.86
C ILE A 79 -4.25 14.46 -21.87
N CYS A 80 -4.69 13.22 -21.71
CA CYS A 80 -5.70 12.62 -22.59
C CYS A 80 -7.02 13.39 -22.57
N GLN A 81 -7.49 13.80 -21.39
CA GLN A 81 -8.71 14.60 -21.25
C GLN A 81 -8.56 15.99 -21.88
N LEU A 82 -7.40 16.62 -21.76
CA LEU A 82 -7.13 17.92 -22.37
C LEU A 82 -7.15 17.83 -23.90
N ILE A 83 -6.54 16.80 -24.48
CA ILE A 83 -6.60 16.54 -25.93
C ILE A 83 -8.06 16.33 -26.37
N LYS A 84 -8.83 15.55 -25.61
CA LYS A 84 -10.25 15.30 -25.91
C LYS A 84 -11.12 16.55 -25.80
N GLN A 85 -10.88 17.40 -24.80
CA GLN A 85 -11.62 18.66 -24.63
C GLN A 85 -11.35 19.61 -25.80
N GLN A 86 -10.12 19.70 -26.26
CA GLN A 86 -9.76 20.53 -27.41
C GLN A 86 -10.42 20.03 -28.70
N GLN A 87 -10.50 18.71 -28.91
CA GLN A 87 -11.26 18.12 -30.02
C GLN A 87 -12.76 18.43 -29.99
N GLN A 88 -13.35 18.57 -28.79
CA GLN A 88 -14.78 18.83 -28.63
C GLN A 88 -15.14 20.31 -28.68
N GLY A 89 -14.23 21.19 -28.24
CA GLY A 89 -14.40 22.65 -28.25
C GLY A 89 -14.28 23.29 -29.63
N ASP A 90 -13.62 22.62 -30.60
CA ASP A 90 -13.23 23.21 -31.87
C ASP A 90 -13.95 22.57 -33.07
N LYS A 91 -15.27 22.79 -33.18
CA LYS A 91 -15.97 22.64 -34.48
C LYS A 91 -15.96 23.92 -35.32
N GLU A 92 -15.49 25.05 -34.78
CA GLU A 92 -15.59 26.37 -35.42
C GLU A 92 -14.28 27.18 -35.46
N LYS A 93 -13.13 26.65 -35.00
CA LYS A 93 -11.86 27.40 -35.03
C LYS A 93 -11.07 27.15 -36.32
N GLU A 94 -10.47 28.21 -36.85
CA GLU A 94 -9.60 28.19 -38.03
C GLU A 94 -8.35 27.31 -37.82
N GLU A 95 -7.75 26.81 -38.91
CA GLU A 95 -6.60 25.87 -38.89
C GLU A 95 -5.35 26.38 -38.13
N GLU A 96 -5.27 27.67 -37.79
CA GLU A 96 -4.20 28.25 -36.99
C GLU A 96 -4.41 28.14 -35.48
N ASP A 97 -5.66 28.05 -35.01
CA ASP A 97 -6.02 27.99 -33.58
C ASP A 97 -6.05 26.56 -33.00
N ASP A 98 -6.03 25.52 -33.86
CA ASP A 98 -6.00 24.10 -33.45
C ASP A 98 -4.57 23.57 -33.19
N LYS A 99 -3.64 24.46 -32.83
CA LYS A 99 -2.22 24.12 -32.62
C LYS A 99 -1.89 24.23 -31.14
N MET A 100 -1.62 23.09 -30.50
CA MET A 100 -1.19 23.06 -29.11
C MET A 100 0.33 22.85 -29.00
N LEU A 101 0.99 23.74 -28.27
CA LEU A 101 2.41 23.63 -27.96
C LEU A 101 2.62 22.73 -26.74
N PHE A 102 3.33 21.63 -26.93
CA PHE A 102 3.76 20.72 -25.89
C PHE A 102 5.27 20.77 -25.72
N ASN A 103 5.72 20.78 -24.46
CA ASN A 103 7.10 20.48 -24.13
C ASN A 103 7.19 18.98 -23.82
N TYR A 104 7.86 18.21 -24.67
CA TYR A 104 8.05 16.78 -24.47
C TYR A 104 9.50 16.47 -24.11
N SER A 105 9.69 15.44 -23.29
CA SER A 105 11.02 15.00 -22.86
C SER A 105 11.63 14.06 -23.89
N LEU A 106 12.83 14.37 -24.39
CA LEU A 106 13.67 13.44 -25.16
C LEU A 106 14.57 12.63 -24.24
N ASN A 107 15.00 13.24 -23.14
CA ASN A 107 15.81 12.66 -22.07
C ASN A 107 15.53 13.44 -20.78
N ASP A 108 15.89 12.90 -19.61
CA ASP A 108 15.60 13.46 -18.28
C ASP A 108 16.04 14.93 -18.10
N THR A 109 17.02 15.38 -18.90
CA THR A 109 17.55 16.76 -18.88
C THR A 109 17.29 17.56 -20.16
N LEU A 110 16.65 16.95 -21.17
CA LEU A 110 16.43 17.54 -22.49
C LEU A 110 14.95 17.55 -22.85
N TYR A 111 14.38 18.75 -22.93
CA TYR A 111 13.02 18.99 -23.37
C TYR A 111 12.99 19.73 -24.70
N THR A 112 12.05 19.36 -25.56
CA THR A 112 11.83 20.00 -26.86
C THR A 112 10.38 20.39 -27.04
N LYS A 113 10.16 21.41 -27.89
CA LYS A 113 8.83 21.92 -28.22
C LYS A 113 8.30 21.16 -29.43
N ALA A 114 7.08 20.64 -29.33
CA ALA A 114 6.31 20.13 -30.44
C ALA A 114 4.98 20.89 -30.54
N THR A 115 4.57 21.18 -31.77
CA THR A 115 3.21 21.65 -32.04
C THR A 115 2.40 20.44 -32.46
N VAL A 116 1.40 20.08 -31.65
CA VAL A 116 0.49 18.95 -31.91
C VAL A 116 -0.87 19.53 -32.27
N LYS A 117 -1.50 18.98 -33.30
CA LYS A 117 -2.89 19.27 -33.65
C LYS A 117 -3.80 18.26 -32.98
N PRO A 118 -4.61 18.64 -31.99
CA PRO A 118 -5.54 17.74 -31.29
C PRO A 118 -6.46 16.98 -32.25
N SER A 119 -6.93 17.61 -33.34
CA SER A 119 -7.80 16.97 -34.34
C SER A 119 -7.19 15.74 -35.04
N GLU A 120 -5.86 15.64 -35.10
CA GLU A 120 -5.15 14.53 -35.75
C GLU A 120 -4.90 13.35 -34.78
N VAL A 121 -5.03 13.57 -33.47
CA VAL A 121 -4.74 12.56 -32.43
C VAL A 121 -5.94 11.66 -32.19
N LYS A 122 -5.99 10.52 -32.89
CA LYS A 122 -7.04 9.51 -32.70
C LYS A 122 -6.69 8.47 -31.63
N ASN A 123 -5.40 8.14 -31.56
CA ASN A 123 -4.90 7.05 -30.75
C ASN A 123 -3.76 7.51 -29.84
N VAL A 124 -3.57 6.82 -28.73
CA VAL A 124 -2.49 7.05 -27.76
C VAL A 124 -1.80 5.74 -27.42
N GLY A 125 -0.47 5.77 -27.31
CA GLY A 125 0.33 4.64 -26.86
C GLY A 125 0.36 4.60 -25.33
N LEU A 126 -0.05 3.47 -24.74
CA LEU A 126 0.01 3.23 -23.30
C LEU A 126 0.95 2.07 -23.00
N TRP A 127 1.83 2.28 -22.02
CA TRP A 127 2.65 1.22 -21.47
C TRP A 127 1.86 0.38 -20.46
N LEU A 128 1.77 -0.92 -20.69
CA LEU A 128 1.04 -1.84 -19.81
C LEU A 128 1.97 -2.56 -18.81
N GLY A 129 3.28 -2.42 -18.99
CA GLY A 129 4.30 -3.14 -18.23
C GLY A 129 4.81 -4.36 -19.00
N ALA A 130 5.77 -5.08 -18.40
CA ALA A 130 6.41 -6.26 -18.98
C ALA A 130 6.92 -6.06 -20.42
N ASP A 131 7.48 -4.88 -20.70
CA ASP A 131 8.00 -4.48 -22.01
C ASP A 131 6.96 -4.41 -23.15
N ILE A 132 5.69 -4.23 -22.79
CA ILE A 132 4.57 -4.16 -23.74
C ILE A 132 3.92 -2.77 -23.75
N MET A 133 3.88 -2.18 -24.95
CA MET A 133 3.07 -1.01 -25.28
C MET A 133 1.91 -1.42 -26.19
N LEU A 134 0.71 -0.87 -25.93
CA LEU A 134 -0.42 -0.99 -26.84
C LEU A 134 -0.98 0.38 -27.20
N GLU A 135 -1.47 0.50 -28.42
CA GLU A 135 -2.15 1.68 -28.94
C GLU A 135 -3.65 1.54 -28.68
N TYR A 136 -4.24 2.57 -28.07
CA TYR A 136 -5.67 2.64 -27.77
C TYR A 136 -6.30 3.89 -28.39
N PRO A 137 -7.55 3.83 -28.86
CA PRO A 137 -8.33 5.01 -29.17
C PRO A 137 -8.42 5.94 -27.95
N LEU A 138 -8.43 7.25 -28.16
CA LEU A 138 -8.41 8.24 -27.08
C LEU A 138 -9.52 8.03 -26.01
N ASN A 139 -10.72 7.62 -26.44
CA ASN A 139 -11.83 7.37 -25.52
C ASN A 139 -11.60 6.14 -24.64
N GLU A 140 -11.15 5.03 -25.21
CA GLU A 140 -10.85 3.79 -24.49
C GLU A 140 -9.65 3.98 -23.54
N ALA A 141 -8.66 4.77 -23.96
CA ALA A 141 -7.51 5.10 -23.13
C ALA A 141 -7.92 5.88 -21.87
N ILE A 142 -8.85 6.85 -22.00
CA ILE A 142 -9.37 7.61 -20.85
C ILE A 142 -10.09 6.67 -19.89
N GLU A 143 -11.00 5.83 -20.39
CA GLU A 143 -11.73 4.87 -19.57
C GLU A 143 -10.79 3.88 -18.86
N LEU A 144 -9.77 3.37 -19.57
CA LEU A 144 -8.75 2.50 -18.99
C LEU A 144 -7.95 3.20 -17.88
N LEU A 145 -7.54 4.45 -18.10
CA LEU A 145 -6.81 5.25 -17.11
C LEU A 145 -7.68 5.61 -15.90
N GLU A 146 -8.96 5.92 -16.11
CA GLU A 146 -9.94 6.18 -15.04
C GLU A 146 -10.14 4.96 -14.16
N ASN A 147 -10.37 3.78 -14.77
CA ASN A 147 -10.48 2.52 -14.06
C ASN A 147 -9.22 2.20 -13.26
N LYS A 148 -8.03 2.29 -13.89
CA LYS A 148 -6.74 2.07 -13.20
C LYS A 148 -6.51 3.05 -12.05
N LEU A 149 -6.92 4.31 -12.20
CA LEU A 149 -6.81 5.33 -11.16
C LEU A 149 -7.73 5.00 -9.98
N ASN A 150 -8.97 4.59 -10.25
CA ASN A 150 -9.90 4.16 -9.22
C ASN A 150 -9.37 2.94 -8.45
N ASP A 151 -8.93 1.90 -9.16
CA ASP A 151 -8.37 0.67 -8.56
C ASP A 151 -7.13 0.98 -7.70
N SER A 152 -6.27 1.88 -8.17
CA SER A 152 -5.07 2.30 -7.44
C SER A 152 -5.44 3.09 -6.17
N ASN A 153 -6.49 3.92 -6.21
CA ASN A 153 -6.97 4.65 -5.04
C ASN A 153 -7.63 3.73 -4.00
N VAL A 154 -8.41 2.74 -4.45
CA VAL A 154 -8.97 1.71 -3.58
C VAL A 154 -7.84 0.93 -2.91
N SER A 155 -6.86 0.47 -3.69
CA SER A 155 -5.68 -0.23 -3.18
C SER A 155 -4.88 0.62 -2.18
N LEU A 156 -4.76 1.93 -2.42
CA LEU A 156 -4.10 2.85 -1.50
C LEU A 156 -4.83 2.96 -0.17
N LYS A 157 -6.17 3.06 -0.21
CA LYS A 157 -7.00 3.12 0.99
C LYS A 157 -6.87 1.83 1.80
N GLU A 158 -7.03 0.69 1.17
CA GLU A 158 -6.88 -0.63 1.81
C GLU A 158 -5.49 -0.81 2.41
N CYS A 159 -4.44 -0.39 1.70
CA CYS A 159 -3.07 -0.48 2.20
C CYS A 159 -2.84 0.42 3.43
N LYS A 160 -3.49 1.59 3.50
CA LYS A 160 -3.41 2.46 4.68
C LYS A 160 -4.13 1.86 5.88
N GLU A 161 -5.32 1.31 5.69
CA GLU A 161 -6.08 0.61 6.73
C GLU A 161 -5.30 -0.60 7.27
N ASP A 162 -4.70 -1.40 6.40
CA ASP A 162 -3.83 -2.52 6.79
C ASP A 162 -2.62 -2.04 7.62
N LEU A 163 -1.99 -0.94 7.22
CA LEU A 163 -0.82 -0.38 7.92
C LEU A 163 -1.18 0.16 9.31
N GLU A 164 -2.36 0.78 9.45
CA GLU A 164 -2.86 1.25 10.73
C GLU A 164 -3.15 0.07 11.66
N PHE A 165 -3.86 -0.94 11.18
CA PHE A 165 -4.11 -2.18 11.92
C PHE A 165 -2.79 -2.85 12.34
N LEU A 166 -1.80 -2.94 11.45
CA LEU A 166 -0.49 -3.49 11.77
C LEU A 166 0.24 -2.69 12.85
N ARG A 167 0.16 -1.37 12.80
CA ARG A 167 0.81 -0.49 13.78
C ARG A 167 0.23 -0.67 15.18
N GLU A 168 -1.09 -0.76 15.29
CA GLU A 168 -1.76 -1.04 16.57
C GLU A 168 -1.33 -2.40 17.12
N ASN A 169 -1.38 -3.44 16.29
CA ASN A 169 -1.00 -4.79 16.69
C ASN A 169 0.47 -4.93 17.09
N ILE A 170 1.38 -4.24 16.39
CA ILE A 170 2.81 -4.19 16.77
C ILE A 170 2.95 -3.54 18.14
N THR A 171 2.28 -2.42 18.38
CA THR A 171 2.32 -1.72 19.68
C THR A 171 1.83 -2.62 20.80
N THR A 172 0.69 -3.29 20.61
CA THR A 172 0.13 -4.26 21.56
C THR A 172 1.12 -5.38 21.86
N MET A 173 1.73 -5.96 20.82
CA MET A 173 2.72 -7.03 20.98
C MET A 173 4.00 -6.58 21.69
N GLU A 174 4.49 -5.37 21.42
CA GLU A 174 5.67 -4.81 22.09
C GLU A 174 5.40 -4.60 23.58
N VAL A 175 4.24 -4.05 23.93
CA VAL A 175 3.79 -3.93 25.32
C VAL A 175 3.70 -5.31 25.98
N MET A 176 3.10 -6.29 25.31
CA MET A 176 2.99 -7.66 25.84
C MET A 176 4.35 -8.32 26.05
N CYS A 177 5.32 -8.14 25.14
CA CYS A 177 6.68 -8.65 25.29
C CYS A 177 7.38 -8.01 26.52
N ALA A 178 7.26 -6.70 26.70
CA ALA A 178 7.84 -5.99 27.84
C ALA A 178 7.21 -6.44 29.17
N ARG A 179 5.89 -6.60 29.18
CA ARG A 179 5.13 -7.11 30.33
C ARG A 179 5.57 -8.53 30.70
N LEU A 180 5.73 -9.42 29.72
CA LEU A 180 6.20 -10.78 29.93
C LEU A 180 7.63 -10.79 30.53
N TYR A 181 8.52 -9.96 29.99
CA TYR A 181 9.89 -9.81 30.51
C TYR A 181 9.91 -9.32 31.96
N ASN A 182 9.11 -8.29 32.29
CA ASN A 182 9.01 -7.77 33.65
C ASN A 182 8.52 -8.83 34.64
N TRP A 183 7.54 -9.64 34.23
CA TRP A 183 7.02 -10.75 35.04
C TRP A 183 8.11 -11.81 35.33
N ASP A 184 8.92 -12.20 34.34
CA ASP A 184 10.03 -13.15 34.54
C ASP A 184 11.09 -12.60 35.51
N VAL A 185 11.43 -11.31 35.39
CA VAL A 185 12.34 -10.65 36.34
C VAL A 185 11.78 -10.68 37.76
N GLU A 186 10.48 -10.44 37.95
CA GLU A 186 9.83 -10.49 39.26
C GLU A 186 9.82 -11.91 39.84
N GLN A 187 9.49 -12.93 39.03
CA GLN A 187 9.53 -14.32 39.48
C GLN A 187 10.94 -14.76 39.91
N ARG A 188 11.97 -14.38 39.15
CA ARG A 188 13.37 -14.69 39.51
C ARG A 188 13.85 -13.99 40.77
N ARG A 189 13.32 -12.81 41.08
CA ARG A 189 13.59 -12.10 42.34
C ARG A 189 12.89 -12.77 43.51
N ASN A 190 11.65 -13.20 43.34
CA ASN A 190 10.86 -13.86 44.39
C ASN A 190 11.31 -15.31 44.67
N ASN A 191 11.95 -15.97 43.71
CA ASN A 191 12.53 -17.31 43.86
C ASN A 191 13.97 -17.33 44.40
N LYS A 192 14.56 -16.15 44.69
CA LYS A 192 15.83 -16.00 45.41
C LYS A 192 15.59 -15.73 46.89
#